data_AF-A0A1G4MB82-F1
#
_entry.id   AF-A0A1G4MB82-F1
#
_cell.length_a   1.000
_cell.length_b   1.000
_cell.length_c   1.000
_cell.angle_alpha   90.00
_cell.angle_beta   90.00
_cell.angle_gamma   90.00
#
_symmetry.space_group_name_H-M   'P 1'
#
loop_
_entity.id
_entity.type
_entity.pdbx_description
1 polymer ?
#
loop_
_entity_poly.entity_id
_entity_poly.type
_entity_poly.pdbx_seq_one_letter_code
_entity_poly.pdbx_strand_id
1 'polypeptide(L)'
;MSDEFARQLEVQRRAFEAQFGSLEDMGFEDRTKRAGLENSESSGSGESGESSGSGESGEDDSGSEFEGFSDREDSSTKHDGAATATKPKDRAPRVIKFQGPADHYEAPSRREQRLLKSGRAPKLTLAETRAREAAVEGAEGDDGDDEDAEAQNLKHDVELQRFLAESHLLSALGGGAATASGADLTLETMDRVEYRDDALVGKARARTLEMRLRGLSATNGRERKLEKVPMNVRRGMVNKHQQRITKVEQEARDAGVVLARVRKGEFRKIDATYRKDLERRIGSSVRARDAERAARGRRERGLRVQSVGRSTRNGLVLSRAEIERVNGGSGGRKR
;
A
#
# COMPACT_ATOMS: atom_id res chain seq x y z
N MET A 1 -30.86 21.42 40.40
CA MET A 1 -29.96 20.41 41.03
C MET A 1 -28.53 20.83 40.71
N SER A 2 -27.52 20.50 41.52
CA SER A 2 -26.14 20.93 41.25
C SER A 2 -25.52 20.13 40.11
N ASP A 3 -24.77 20.81 39.23
CA ASP A 3 -24.10 20.18 38.07
C ASP A 3 -23.13 19.07 38.47
N GLU A 4 -22.57 19.17 39.68
CA GLU A 4 -21.72 18.15 40.29
C GLU A 4 -22.46 16.81 40.52
N PHE A 5 -23.75 16.85 40.87
CA PHE A 5 -24.57 15.64 41.04
C PHE A 5 -24.86 14.96 39.69
N ALA A 6 -25.11 15.76 38.65
CA ALA A 6 -25.29 15.24 37.29
C ALA A 6 -24.01 14.54 36.78
N ARG A 7 -22.83 15.16 37.00
CA ARG A 7 -21.53 14.54 36.66
C ARG A 7 -21.27 13.24 37.43
N GLN A 8 -21.62 13.17 38.71
CA GLN A 8 -21.46 11.93 39.49
C GLN A 8 -22.34 10.79 38.96
N LEU A 9 -23.58 11.09 38.56
CA LEU A 9 -24.46 10.11 37.92
C LEU A 9 -23.93 9.66 36.56
N GLU A 10 -23.37 10.57 35.75
CA GLU A 10 -22.79 10.21 34.45
C GLU A 10 -21.55 9.30 34.60
N VAL A 11 -20.71 9.54 35.61
CA VAL A 11 -19.57 8.66 35.94
C VAL A 11 -20.04 7.27 36.37
N GLN A 12 -21.11 7.19 37.18
CA GLN A 12 -21.73 5.90 37.54
C GLN A 12 -22.32 5.19 36.33
N ARG A 13 -22.97 5.92 35.41
CA ARG A 13 -23.50 5.39 34.15
C ARG A 13 -22.39 4.76 33.30
N ARG A 14 -21.29 5.50 33.06
CA ARG A 14 -20.14 5.01 32.29
C ARG A 14 -19.47 3.79 32.93
N ALA A 15 -19.36 3.75 34.27
CA ALA A 15 -18.82 2.60 34.99
C ALA A 15 -19.72 1.36 34.88
N PHE A 16 -21.04 1.55 34.89
CA PHE A 16 -22.01 0.48 34.69
C PHE A 16 -21.98 -0.04 33.24
N GLU A 17 -22.00 0.85 32.25
CA GLU A 17 -21.94 0.47 30.82
C GLU A 17 -20.66 -0.28 30.47
N ALA A 18 -19.52 0.09 31.08
CA ALA A 18 -18.24 -0.62 30.88
C ALA A 18 -18.23 -2.04 31.47
N GLN A 19 -19.07 -2.35 32.47
CA GLN A 19 -19.11 -3.67 33.11
C GLN A 19 -20.25 -4.56 32.58
N PHE A 20 -21.37 -3.96 32.14
CA PHE A 20 -22.60 -4.68 31.79
C PHE A 20 -23.09 -4.45 30.34
N GLY A 21 -22.39 -3.64 29.54
CA GLY A 21 -22.86 -3.19 28.22
C GLY A 21 -23.80 -1.99 28.32
N SER A 22 -24.11 -1.34 27.19
CA SER A 22 -25.03 -0.20 27.23
C SER A 22 -26.47 -0.65 27.48
N LEU A 23 -27.27 0.20 28.13
CA LEU A 23 -28.71 -0.05 28.32
C LEU A 23 -29.47 -0.13 26.99
N GLU A 24 -28.97 0.57 25.96
CA GLU A 24 -29.52 0.58 24.61
C GLU A 24 -29.25 -0.73 23.87
N ASP A 25 -28.06 -1.34 24.04
CA ASP A 25 -27.74 -2.69 23.53
C ASP A 25 -28.62 -3.78 24.16
N MET A 26 -29.08 -3.56 25.39
CA MET A 26 -30.05 -4.42 26.09
C MET A 26 -31.52 -4.09 25.76
N GLY A 27 -31.78 -3.15 24.84
CA GLY A 27 -33.13 -2.81 24.36
C GLY A 27 -33.95 -1.88 25.26
N PHE A 28 -33.32 -1.14 26.18
CA PHE A 28 -33.98 -0.20 27.08
C PHE A 28 -33.64 1.26 26.74
N GLU A 29 -34.65 2.15 26.64
CA GLU A 29 -34.44 3.58 26.40
C GLU A 29 -33.90 4.32 27.65
N ASP A 30 -32.71 4.92 27.55
CA ASP A 30 -32.12 5.73 28.61
C ASP A 30 -32.78 7.13 28.70
N ARG A 31 -33.63 7.30 29.71
CA ARG A 31 -34.34 8.57 29.98
C ARG A 31 -33.42 9.70 30.46
N THR A 32 -32.19 9.40 30.89
CA THR A 32 -31.28 10.43 31.41
C THR A 32 -30.64 11.28 30.32
N LYS A 33 -30.48 10.74 29.09
CA LYS A 33 -29.95 11.49 27.94
C LYS A 33 -30.86 12.63 27.47
N ARG A 34 -32.19 12.45 27.51
CA ARG A 34 -33.14 13.45 26.96
C ARG A 34 -33.21 14.75 27.79
N ALA A 35 -32.95 14.68 29.10
CA ALA A 35 -33.05 15.84 29.99
C ALA A 35 -31.94 16.90 29.78
N GLY A 36 -30.89 16.61 29.01
CA GLY A 36 -29.77 17.52 28.76
C GLY A 36 -29.95 18.45 27.55
N LEU A 37 -30.97 18.24 26.71
CA LEU A 37 -31.10 18.89 25.39
C LEU A 37 -32.10 20.07 25.34
N GLU A 38 -32.88 20.31 26.40
CA GLU A 38 -33.98 21.30 26.39
C GLU A 38 -33.56 22.73 26.80
N ASN A 39 -32.27 23.06 26.89
CA ASN A 39 -31.80 24.31 27.51
C ASN A 39 -30.68 25.07 26.75
N SER A 40 -30.54 24.91 25.42
CA SER A 40 -29.45 25.55 24.64
C SER A 40 -29.83 26.21 23.30
N GLU A 41 -31.09 26.29 22.88
CA GLU A 41 -31.44 26.71 21.51
C GLU A 41 -32.41 27.92 21.46
N SER A 42 -31.92 29.17 21.51
CA SER A 42 -32.76 30.35 21.24
C SER A 42 -32.04 31.56 20.61
N SER A 43 -31.96 31.61 19.27
CA SER A 43 -31.90 32.89 18.50
C SER A 43 -31.89 32.69 16.96
N GLY A 44 -32.80 33.37 16.25
CA GLY A 44 -32.70 33.75 14.82
C GLY A 44 -32.94 32.65 13.76
N SER A 45 -34.05 32.64 13.00
CA SER A 45 -34.36 33.46 11.79
C SER A 45 -33.50 33.14 10.56
N GLY A 46 -34.01 32.83 9.36
CA GLY A 46 -35.39 32.68 8.84
C GLY A 46 -35.46 33.03 7.34
N GLU A 47 -36.44 32.47 6.59
CA GLU A 47 -36.85 32.85 5.20
C GLU A 47 -35.85 32.49 4.05
N SER A 48 -36.19 32.05 2.82
CA SER A 48 -37.42 31.57 2.11
C SER A 48 -37.00 30.60 0.97
N GLY A 49 -37.83 29.66 0.49
CA GLY A 49 -38.53 29.72 -0.85
C GLY A 49 -37.59 29.45 -2.04
N GLU A 50 -37.83 28.60 -3.06
CA GLU A 50 -39.04 28.05 -3.71
C GLU A 50 -38.64 26.82 -4.60
N SER A 51 -39.32 25.66 -4.59
CA SER A 51 -40.36 25.18 -5.55
C SER A 51 -40.07 25.50 -7.04
N SER A 52 -40.12 24.63 -8.07
CA SER A 52 -40.55 23.21 -8.30
C SER A 52 -40.08 22.77 -9.72
N GLY A 53 -40.07 21.51 -10.19
CA GLY A 53 -40.43 20.20 -9.61
C GLY A 53 -41.09 19.23 -10.63
N SER A 54 -40.38 18.22 -11.14
CA SER A 54 -40.87 17.12 -12.01
C SER A 54 -39.99 15.86 -11.89
N GLY A 55 -40.46 14.60 -11.87
CA GLY A 55 -41.83 14.11 -11.96
C GLY A 55 -41.99 12.98 -12.99
N GLU A 56 -41.62 11.74 -12.64
CA GLU A 56 -42.05 10.52 -13.36
C GLU A 56 -42.11 9.31 -12.41
N SER A 57 -43.22 8.56 -12.48
CA SER A 57 -43.55 7.32 -11.73
C SER A 57 -43.00 6.07 -12.47
N GLY A 58 -42.71 4.93 -11.85
CA GLY A 58 -43.67 3.96 -11.25
C GLY A 58 -44.34 3.10 -12.34
N GLU A 59 -44.53 1.78 -12.26
CA GLU A 59 -44.37 0.76 -11.20
C GLU A 59 -43.77 -0.54 -11.86
N ASP A 60 -43.38 -1.61 -11.15
CA ASP A 60 -44.23 -2.78 -10.86
C ASP A 60 -43.52 -3.81 -9.94
N ASP A 61 -44.27 -4.38 -8.99
CA ASP A 61 -44.39 -5.82 -8.63
C ASP A 61 -43.14 -6.63 -8.11
N SER A 62 -43.19 -7.50 -7.09
CA SER A 62 -44.25 -7.98 -6.16
C SER A 62 -43.64 -8.47 -4.83
N GLY A 63 -44.48 -8.63 -3.78
CA GLY A 63 -44.31 -9.70 -2.79
C GLY A 63 -43.98 -9.28 -1.35
N SER A 64 -45.00 -8.97 -0.55
CA SER A 64 -44.90 -8.91 0.92
C SER A 64 -45.93 -9.84 1.58
N GLU A 65 -45.45 -10.85 2.31
CA GLU A 65 -46.27 -11.68 3.20
C GLU A 65 -45.47 -12.01 4.48
N PHE A 66 -45.80 -11.37 5.60
CA PHE A 66 -45.80 -11.98 6.94
C PHE A 66 -46.58 -11.11 7.94
N GLU A 67 -47.66 -11.64 8.50
CA GLU A 67 -48.53 -10.93 9.45
C GLU A 67 -48.15 -11.15 10.93
N GLY A 68 -48.46 -10.14 11.75
CA GLY A 68 -49.18 -10.39 13.01
C GLY A 68 -48.39 -10.31 14.33
N PHE A 69 -48.59 -9.22 15.07
CA PHE A 69 -49.60 -9.26 16.14
C PHE A 69 -50.14 -7.86 16.47
N SER A 70 -51.39 -7.80 16.94
CA SER A 70 -52.16 -6.57 17.11
C SER A 70 -52.06 -5.93 18.50
N ASP A 71 -52.38 -4.64 18.53
CA ASP A 71 -52.36 -3.75 19.70
C ASP A 71 -53.59 -3.90 20.63
N ARG A 72 -53.39 -3.41 21.87
CA ARG A 72 -54.35 -2.76 22.79
C ARG A 72 -55.38 -3.49 23.69
N GLU A 73 -55.22 -3.11 24.97
CA GLU A 73 -56.18 -2.85 26.08
C GLU A 73 -57.05 -3.96 26.70
N ASP A 74 -56.89 -4.12 28.02
CA ASP A 74 -58.03 -4.21 28.94
C ASP A 74 -57.77 -3.33 30.18
N SER A 75 -58.77 -2.53 30.53
CA SER A 75 -58.84 -1.69 31.73
C SER A 75 -60.30 -1.64 32.17
N SER A 76 -60.68 -2.49 33.12
CA SER A 76 -61.91 -2.28 33.91
C SER A 76 -61.71 -2.65 35.38
N THR A 77 -62.10 -1.73 36.26
CA THR A 77 -62.05 -1.85 37.72
C THR A 77 -63.46 -1.82 38.31
N LYS A 78 -63.58 -2.27 39.57
CA LYS A 78 -64.75 -2.34 40.48
C LYS A 78 -65.39 -3.75 40.57
N HIS A 79 -65.93 -4.23 41.71
CA HIS A 79 -66.29 -3.57 42.99
C HIS A 79 -65.98 -4.46 44.24
N ASP A 80 -65.82 -3.80 45.39
CA ASP A 80 -66.20 -4.19 46.78
C ASP A 80 -65.68 -5.48 47.48
N GLY A 81 -64.60 -5.29 48.24
CA GLY A 81 -64.57 -5.37 49.71
C GLY A 81 -65.36 -6.44 50.52
N ALA A 82 -64.61 -7.37 51.14
CA ALA A 82 -64.82 -7.82 52.52
C ALA A 82 -63.52 -8.42 53.11
N ALA A 83 -63.24 -8.17 54.39
CA ALA A 83 -62.01 -8.63 55.05
C ALA A 83 -62.16 -10.04 55.67
N THR A 84 -61.09 -10.85 55.70
CA THR A 84 -60.60 -11.60 56.90
C THR A 84 -59.42 -12.57 56.61
N ALA A 85 -58.54 -12.69 57.61
CA ALA A 85 -57.74 -13.86 58.01
C ALA A 85 -56.86 -14.65 56.99
N THR A 86 -55.55 -14.41 57.09
CA THR A 86 -54.43 -15.40 57.10
C THR A 86 -54.70 -16.87 56.70
N LYS A 87 -54.00 -17.35 55.65
CA LYS A 87 -53.49 -18.73 55.55
C LYS A 87 -52.11 -18.74 54.87
N PRO A 88 -51.09 -19.46 55.39
CA PRO A 88 -49.87 -19.73 54.63
C PRO A 88 -50.22 -20.69 53.48
N LYS A 89 -49.61 -20.50 52.31
CA LYS A 89 -49.65 -21.47 51.20
C LYS A 89 -48.26 -22.11 51.06
N ASP A 90 -48.25 -23.42 50.88
CA ASP A 90 -47.06 -24.25 51.09
C ASP A 90 -45.93 -23.99 50.08
N ARG A 91 -44.68 -24.14 50.53
CA ARG A 91 -43.49 -24.00 49.69
C ARG A 91 -43.26 -25.26 48.85
N ALA A 92 -43.84 -25.31 47.65
CA ALA A 92 -43.44 -26.28 46.63
C ALA A 92 -42.05 -25.92 46.04
N PRO A 93 -41.19 -26.92 45.72
CA PRO A 93 -39.89 -26.68 45.12
C PRO A 93 -40.04 -26.17 43.67
N ARG A 94 -39.25 -25.15 43.30
CA ARG A 94 -39.17 -24.67 41.91
C ARG A 94 -38.29 -25.61 41.08
N VAL A 95 -38.87 -26.23 40.06
CA VAL A 95 -38.13 -27.04 39.09
C VAL A 95 -37.73 -26.15 37.90
N ILE A 96 -36.44 -25.86 37.77
CA ILE A 96 -35.88 -25.21 36.59
C ILE A 96 -35.53 -26.31 35.59
N LYS A 97 -36.15 -26.28 34.40
CA LYS A 97 -35.76 -27.13 33.27
C LYS A 97 -35.08 -26.24 32.24
N PHE A 98 -33.83 -26.55 31.90
CA PHE A 98 -33.15 -25.90 30.78
C PHE A 98 -33.69 -26.49 29.48
N GLN A 99 -34.46 -25.70 28.74
CA GLN A 99 -34.92 -25.99 27.38
C GLN A 99 -34.27 -25.00 26.41
N GLY A 100 -32.94 -24.98 26.39
CA GLY A 100 -32.19 -24.39 25.29
C GLY A 100 -32.01 -25.40 24.15
N PRO A 101 -31.74 -24.95 22.91
CA PRO A 101 -31.14 -25.83 21.91
C PRO A 101 -29.85 -26.41 22.50
N ALA A 102 -29.59 -27.71 22.25
CA ALA A 102 -28.53 -28.45 22.92
C ALA A 102 -27.19 -27.71 22.84
N ASP A 103 -26.47 -27.60 23.97
CA ASP A 103 -25.17 -26.94 24.08
C ASP A 103 -24.28 -27.34 22.90
N HIS A 104 -24.12 -26.43 21.94
CA HIS A 104 -23.35 -26.70 20.73
C HIS A 104 -21.89 -26.86 21.14
N TYR A 105 -21.41 -28.10 21.13
CA TYR A 105 -20.06 -28.42 21.57
C TYR A 105 -19.02 -27.77 20.66
N GLU A 106 -18.48 -26.64 21.10
CA GLU A 106 -17.30 -26.04 20.51
C GLU A 106 -16.10 -26.94 20.75
N ALA A 107 -15.65 -27.63 19.70
CA ALA A 107 -14.51 -28.51 19.79
C ALA A 107 -13.24 -27.69 20.08
N PRO A 108 -12.47 -28.03 21.14
CA PRO A 108 -11.31 -27.24 21.54
C PRO A 108 -10.29 -27.15 20.40
N SER A 109 -9.65 -25.99 20.28
CA SER A 109 -8.69 -25.72 19.20
C SER A 109 -7.54 -26.72 19.18
N ARG A 110 -6.85 -26.87 18.03
CA ARG A 110 -5.68 -27.76 17.92
C ARG A 110 -4.58 -27.44 18.95
N ARG A 111 -4.50 -26.20 19.42
CA ARG A 111 -3.58 -25.75 20.48
C ARG A 111 -4.02 -26.22 21.87
N GLU A 112 -5.32 -26.17 22.15
CA GLU A 112 -5.91 -26.64 23.41
C GLU A 112 -5.91 -28.16 23.53
N GLN A 113 -6.23 -28.88 22.45
CA GLN A 113 -6.12 -30.34 22.42
C GLN A 113 -4.69 -30.81 22.73
N ARG A 114 -3.67 -30.07 22.26
CA ARG A 114 -2.26 -30.34 22.60
C ARG A 114 -1.95 -30.04 24.07
N LEU A 115 -2.49 -28.94 24.62
CA LEU A 115 -2.30 -28.58 26.03
C LEU A 115 -2.93 -29.64 26.96
N LEU A 116 -4.19 -30.00 26.72
CA LEU A 116 -4.94 -31.02 27.48
C LEU A 116 -4.26 -32.39 27.41
N LYS A 117 -3.72 -32.79 26.24
CA LYS A 117 -2.98 -34.05 26.06
C LYS A 117 -1.54 -34.01 26.59
N SER A 118 -1.01 -32.84 26.98
CA SER A 118 0.39 -32.71 27.42
C SER A 118 0.67 -33.22 28.83
N GLY A 119 -0.37 -33.57 29.61
CA GLY A 119 -0.25 -34.06 30.99
C GLY A 119 0.33 -33.05 31.99
N ARG A 120 0.53 -31.79 31.58
CA ARG A 120 1.07 -30.71 32.41
C ARG A 120 -0.08 -29.81 32.87
N ALA A 121 -0.12 -29.49 34.15
CA ALA A 121 -1.07 -28.51 34.68
C ALA A 121 -0.93 -27.16 33.94
N PRO A 122 -2.04 -26.52 33.51
CA PRO A 122 -1.99 -25.25 32.83
C PRO A 122 -1.42 -24.19 33.78
N LYS A 123 -0.26 -23.62 33.42
CA LYS A 123 0.37 -22.54 34.19
C LYS A 123 -0.32 -21.21 33.87
N LEU A 124 -0.54 -20.38 34.89
CA LEU A 124 -1.15 -19.05 34.76
C LEU A 124 -0.45 -18.17 33.70
N THR A 125 0.86 -18.34 33.52
CA THR A 125 1.65 -17.70 32.46
C THR A 125 1.13 -17.94 31.04
N LEU A 126 0.37 -19.03 30.78
CA LEU A 126 -0.23 -19.30 29.47
C LEU A 126 -1.50 -18.49 29.21
N ALA A 127 -2.22 -18.06 30.26
CA ALA A 127 -3.32 -17.12 30.13
C ALA A 127 -2.78 -15.72 29.82
N GLU A 128 -1.68 -15.33 30.48
CA GLU A 128 -0.96 -14.08 30.19
C GLU A 128 -0.42 -14.03 28.76
N THR A 129 0.12 -15.14 28.21
CA THR A 129 0.52 -15.16 26.79
C THR A 129 -0.67 -15.05 25.84
N ARG A 130 -1.83 -15.65 26.15
CA ARG A 130 -3.05 -15.51 25.34
C ARG A 130 -3.56 -14.06 25.31
N ALA A 131 -3.59 -13.40 26.48
CA ALA A 131 -3.99 -12.01 26.57
C ALA A 131 -3.03 -11.07 25.81
N ARG A 132 -1.74 -11.40 25.76
CA ARG A 132 -0.74 -10.68 24.95
C ARG A 132 -0.86 -10.95 23.45
N GLU A 133 -1.09 -12.20 23.04
CA GLU A 133 -1.31 -12.55 21.63
C GLU A 133 -2.55 -11.84 21.07
N ALA A 134 -3.67 -11.85 21.80
CA ALA A 134 -4.89 -11.12 21.40
C ALA A 134 -4.72 -9.58 21.38
N ALA A 135 -3.80 -9.03 22.20
CA ALA A 135 -3.49 -7.60 22.18
C ALA A 135 -2.52 -7.21 21.04
N VAL A 136 -1.85 -8.16 20.41
CA VAL A 136 -0.99 -7.93 19.22
C VAL A 136 -1.83 -7.99 17.94
N GLU A 137 -2.75 -8.95 17.82
CA GLU A 137 -3.66 -9.05 16.67
C GLU A 137 -4.59 -7.82 16.53
N GLY A 138 -4.86 -7.11 17.63
CA GLY A 138 -5.60 -5.83 17.62
C GLY A 138 -4.76 -4.58 17.33
N ALA A 139 -3.45 -4.73 17.08
CA ALA A 139 -2.51 -3.62 16.85
C ALA A 139 -1.87 -3.61 15.45
N GLU A 140 -2.13 -4.61 14.60
CA GLU A 140 -1.69 -4.67 13.19
C GLU A 140 -2.58 -3.83 12.25
N GLY A 141 -2.99 -2.65 12.72
CA GLY A 141 -3.82 -1.68 11.99
C GLY A 141 -3.28 -0.26 12.16
N ASP A 142 -1.96 -0.10 12.07
CA ASP A 142 -1.25 1.17 12.10
C ASP A 142 -0.97 1.62 10.66
N ASP A 143 -1.68 2.66 10.18
CA ASP A 143 -1.66 3.18 8.79
C ASP A 143 -0.26 3.63 8.28
N GLY A 144 0.81 3.44 9.07
CA GLY A 144 2.20 3.78 8.73
C GLY A 144 2.93 2.72 7.89
N ASP A 145 2.52 1.45 7.93
CA ASP A 145 3.11 0.39 7.10
C ASP A 145 2.48 0.30 5.69
N ASP A 146 1.32 0.94 5.48
CA ASP A 146 0.53 0.79 4.25
C ASP A 146 1.16 1.43 3.01
N GLU A 147 1.81 2.59 3.11
CA GLU A 147 2.50 3.19 1.95
C GLU A 147 3.66 2.31 1.46
N ASP A 148 4.42 1.72 2.39
CA ASP A 148 5.53 0.82 2.04
C ASP A 148 5.03 -0.56 1.60
N ALA A 149 3.89 -1.03 2.12
CA ALA A 149 3.20 -2.23 1.66
C ALA A 149 2.59 -2.04 0.26
N GLU A 150 1.91 -0.94 -0.03
CA GLU A 150 1.40 -0.59 -1.36
C GLU A 150 2.56 -0.43 -2.35
N ALA A 151 3.61 0.30 -1.97
CA ALA A 151 4.80 0.43 -2.80
C ALA A 151 5.50 -0.91 -3.02
N GLN A 152 5.41 -1.88 -2.09
CA GLN A 152 5.86 -3.26 -2.30
C GLN A 152 4.92 -4.03 -3.23
N ASN A 153 3.61 -3.91 -3.07
CA ASN A 153 2.61 -4.53 -3.95
C ASN A 153 2.80 -4.06 -5.40
N LEU A 154 3.01 -2.76 -5.65
CA LEU A 154 3.36 -2.21 -6.97
C LEU A 154 4.75 -2.67 -7.48
N LYS A 155 5.70 -2.94 -6.57
CA LYS A 155 7.00 -3.59 -6.89
C LYS A 155 6.88 -5.11 -7.14
N HIS A 156 5.75 -5.72 -6.81
CA HIS A 156 5.48 -7.14 -7.01
C HIS A 156 4.41 -7.41 -8.09
N ASP A 157 3.66 -6.40 -8.52
CA ASP A 157 2.79 -6.47 -9.70
C ASP A 157 3.62 -6.61 -10.98
N VAL A 158 3.74 -7.87 -11.41
CA VAL A 158 4.44 -8.27 -12.63
C VAL A 158 3.70 -7.80 -13.88
N GLU A 159 2.37 -7.63 -13.85
CA GLU A 159 1.59 -7.20 -15.01
C GLU A 159 1.79 -5.71 -15.26
N LEU A 160 1.63 -4.89 -14.22
CA LEU A 160 1.89 -3.45 -14.26
C LEU A 160 3.33 -3.16 -14.69
N GLN A 161 4.32 -3.87 -14.14
CA GLN A 161 5.72 -3.67 -14.53
C GLN A 161 6.02 -4.04 -15.98
N ARG A 162 5.44 -5.14 -16.48
CA ARG A 162 5.52 -5.49 -17.90
C ARG A 162 4.89 -4.41 -18.76
N PHE A 163 3.68 -3.97 -18.43
CA PHE A 163 2.98 -2.91 -19.15
C PHE A 163 3.79 -1.60 -19.19
N LEU A 164 4.29 -1.12 -18.04
CA LEU A 164 5.09 0.10 -17.97
C LEU A 164 6.38 -0.01 -18.80
N ALA A 165 7.08 -1.14 -18.76
CA ALA A 165 8.29 -1.37 -19.56
C ALA A 165 8.00 -1.51 -21.07
N GLU A 166 6.86 -2.10 -21.43
CA GLU A 166 6.48 -2.44 -22.81
C GLU A 166 5.67 -1.33 -23.51
N SER A 167 5.08 -0.41 -22.75
CA SER A 167 4.26 0.73 -23.17
C SER A 167 4.76 1.43 -24.45
N HIS A 168 6.05 1.77 -24.50
CA HIS A 168 6.67 2.47 -25.63
C HIS A 168 6.78 1.59 -26.87
N LEU A 169 6.90 0.27 -26.70
CA LEU A 169 6.94 -0.69 -27.78
C LEU A 169 5.52 -1.01 -28.30
N LEU A 170 4.55 -1.10 -27.39
CA LEU A 170 3.13 -1.24 -27.71
C LEU A 170 2.63 -0.02 -28.48
N SER A 171 2.85 1.20 -27.98
CA SER A 171 2.56 2.45 -28.69
C SER A 171 3.27 2.55 -30.05
N ALA A 172 4.51 2.08 -30.16
CA ALA A 172 5.27 2.13 -31.40
C ALA A 172 4.85 1.12 -32.48
N LEU A 173 4.12 0.05 -32.14
CA LEU A 173 3.82 -1.08 -33.04
C LEU A 173 2.33 -1.46 -33.11
N GLY A 174 1.56 -1.17 -32.06
CA GLY A 174 0.13 -1.43 -31.94
C GLY A 174 -0.70 -0.35 -32.62
N GLY A 175 -0.81 -0.45 -33.95
CA GLY A 175 -1.94 0.10 -34.73
C GLY A 175 -2.09 1.62 -34.85
N GLY A 176 -2.33 2.34 -33.74
CA GLY A 176 -2.87 3.71 -33.76
C GLY A 176 -1.90 4.82 -34.17
N ALA A 177 -0.59 4.59 -34.05
CA ALA A 177 0.41 5.66 -34.15
C ALA A 177 0.90 5.99 -35.60
N ALA A 178 0.16 5.56 -36.63
CA ALA A 178 0.40 5.93 -38.02
C ALA A 178 -0.38 7.20 -38.45
N THR A 179 -1.51 7.48 -37.80
CA THR A 179 -2.46 8.56 -38.19
C THR A 179 -3.09 9.33 -37.03
N ALA A 180 -3.01 8.87 -35.78
CA ALA A 180 -3.58 9.61 -34.63
C ALA A 180 -2.75 10.85 -34.28
N SER A 181 -3.16 12.02 -34.80
CA SER A 181 -2.52 13.31 -34.54
C SER A 181 -3.24 14.08 -33.42
N GLY A 182 -2.74 13.95 -32.19
CA GLY A 182 -2.97 14.91 -31.09
C GLY A 182 -4.35 14.95 -30.43
N ALA A 183 -5.43 15.07 -31.20
CA ALA A 183 -6.80 15.26 -30.69
C ALA A 183 -7.56 13.94 -30.46
N ASP A 184 -7.24 12.91 -31.25
CA ASP A 184 -7.92 11.59 -31.25
C ASP A 184 -7.41 10.64 -30.14
N LEU A 185 -6.55 11.15 -29.26
CA LEU A 185 -5.76 10.37 -28.29
C LEU A 185 -6.40 10.25 -26.89
N THR A 186 -7.54 10.90 -26.67
CA THR A 186 -8.03 11.17 -25.29
C THR A 186 -9.01 10.14 -24.74
N LEU A 187 -9.64 9.31 -25.59
CA LEU A 187 -10.59 8.27 -25.14
C LEU A 187 -10.41 6.93 -25.89
N GLU A 188 -10.60 6.86 -27.21
CA GLU A 188 -10.61 5.58 -27.94
C GLU A 188 -9.30 4.76 -27.85
N THR A 189 -8.16 5.44 -27.68
CA THR A 189 -6.85 4.78 -27.52
C THR A 189 -6.57 4.29 -26.09
N MET A 190 -7.38 4.65 -25.09
CA MET A 190 -7.26 4.05 -23.76
C MET A 190 -7.98 2.70 -23.70
N ASP A 191 -9.18 2.61 -24.29
CA ASP A 191 -10.00 1.39 -24.25
C ASP A 191 -9.56 0.28 -25.23
N ARG A 192 -8.76 0.62 -26.26
CA ARG A 192 -8.34 -0.33 -27.32
C ARG A 192 -6.85 -0.71 -27.31
N VAL A 193 -6.03 -0.26 -26.36
CA VAL A 193 -4.64 -0.73 -26.25
C VAL A 193 -4.61 -2.08 -25.55
N GLU A 194 -4.82 -3.13 -26.35
CA GLU A 194 -4.66 -4.52 -25.96
C GLU A 194 -3.21 -4.79 -25.49
N TYR A 195 -3.00 -4.78 -24.17
CA TYR A 195 -1.71 -5.05 -23.54
C TYR A 195 -1.55 -6.51 -23.08
N ARG A 196 -2.66 -7.27 -23.07
CA ARG A 196 -2.73 -8.68 -22.65
C ARG A 196 -2.09 -9.60 -23.69
N ASP A 197 -1.36 -10.61 -23.24
CA ASP A 197 -0.49 -11.42 -24.11
C ASP A 197 -1.18 -12.22 -25.21
N ASP A 198 -2.44 -12.58 -24.99
CA ASP A 198 -3.26 -13.34 -25.93
C ASP A 198 -3.84 -12.44 -27.04
N ALA A 199 -3.99 -11.15 -26.75
CA ALA A 199 -4.46 -10.13 -27.69
C ALA A 199 -3.30 -9.47 -28.49
N LEU A 200 -2.07 -9.49 -27.96
CA LEU A 200 -0.90 -9.01 -28.70
C LEU A 200 -0.62 -9.86 -29.95
N VAL A 201 -0.71 -9.25 -31.15
CA VAL A 201 -0.45 -9.94 -32.43
C VAL A 201 0.90 -9.55 -33.06
N GLY A 202 1.50 -10.51 -33.77
CA GLY A 202 2.58 -10.28 -34.74
C GLY A 202 3.86 -9.64 -34.15
N LYS A 203 4.25 -8.49 -34.71
CA LYS A 203 5.55 -7.83 -34.39
C LYS A 203 5.60 -7.26 -32.96
N ALA A 204 4.46 -6.86 -32.40
CA ALA A 204 4.37 -6.43 -31.01
C ALA A 204 4.69 -7.61 -30.09
N ARG A 205 3.89 -8.69 -30.20
CA ARG A 205 4.06 -9.96 -29.44
C ARG A 205 5.48 -10.51 -29.51
N ALA A 206 6.07 -10.58 -30.69
CA ALA A 206 7.41 -11.12 -30.87
C ALA A 206 8.48 -10.33 -30.10
N ARG A 207 8.34 -8.99 -30.06
CA ARG A 207 9.31 -8.12 -29.39
C ARG A 207 9.02 -7.91 -27.89
N THR A 208 7.77 -7.91 -27.44
CA THR A 208 7.46 -7.95 -25.99
C THR A 208 8.03 -9.23 -25.38
N LEU A 209 7.76 -10.38 -26.00
CA LEU A 209 8.34 -11.68 -25.61
C LEU A 209 9.88 -11.64 -25.61
N GLU A 210 10.51 -11.11 -26.67
CA GLU A 210 11.98 -10.96 -26.69
C GLU A 210 12.48 -10.06 -25.54
N MET A 211 11.76 -8.98 -25.22
CA MET A 211 12.14 -8.05 -24.16
C MET A 211 12.00 -8.68 -22.77
N ARG A 212 10.94 -9.45 -22.51
CA ARG A 212 10.75 -10.20 -21.26
C ARG A 212 11.82 -11.27 -21.09
N LEU A 213 12.06 -12.09 -22.11
CA LEU A 213 13.16 -13.07 -22.09
C LEU A 213 14.52 -12.39 -21.90
N ARG A 214 14.74 -11.20 -22.49
CA ARG A 214 15.95 -10.40 -22.26
C ARG A 214 16.06 -9.97 -20.80
N GLY A 215 14.98 -9.46 -20.19
CA GLY A 215 14.93 -9.08 -18.77
C GLY A 215 15.26 -10.25 -17.84
N LEU A 216 14.55 -11.38 -18.01
CA LEU A 216 14.78 -12.61 -17.23
C LEU A 216 16.19 -13.17 -17.43
N SER A 217 16.73 -13.14 -18.67
CA SER A 217 18.09 -13.63 -18.95
C SER A 217 19.20 -12.69 -18.48
N ALA A 218 18.91 -11.44 -18.12
CA ALA A 218 19.94 -10.46 -17.76
C ALA A 218 20.54 -10.66 -16.36
N THR A 219 19.85 -11.40 -15.48
CA THR A 219 20.29 -11.68 -14.11
C THR A 219 21.35 -12.79 -14.07
N ASN A 220 21.04 -13.92 -14.72
CA ASN A 220 21.87 -15.14 -14.67
C ASN A 220 22.63 -15.42 -15.98
N GLY A 221 22.25 -14.77 -17.08
CA GLY A 221 22.78 -15.04 -18.42
C GLY A 221 23.93 -14.11 -18.83
N ARG A 222 24.72 -14.57 -19.80
CA ARG A 222 25.74 -13.75 -20.45
C ARG A 222 25.09 -12.67 -21.32
N GLU A 223 25.68 -11.48 -21.33
CA GLU A 223 25.24 -10.36 -22.19
C GLU A 223 25.02 -10.79 -23.65
N ARG A 224 23.88 -10.42 -24.24
CA ARG A 224 23.56 -10.70 -25.64
C ARG A 224 24.55 -10.02 -26.60
N LYS A 225 24.89 -10.74 -27.68
CA LYS A 225 25.68 -10.22 -28.80
C LYS A 225 24.78 -9.36 -29.70
N LEU A 226 25.29 -8.21 -30.15
CA LEU A 226 24.62 -7.37 -31.15
C LEU A 226 24.59 -8.05 -32.52
N GLU A 227 23.60 -7.70 -33.35
CA GLU A 227 23.52 -8.10 -34.76
C GLU A 227 24.80 -7.69 -35.51
N LYS A 228 25.33 -8.61 -36.33
CA LYS A 228 26.56 -8.37 -37.11
C LYS A 228 26.28 -7.40 -38.25
N VAL A 229 26.65 -6.13 -38.04
CA VAL A 229 26.50 -5.04 -39.02
C VAL A 229 27.89 -4.54 -39.44
N PRO A 230 28.16 -4.29 -40.74
CA PRO A 230 29.43 -3.71 -41.20
C PRO A 230 29.77 -2.39 -40.51
N MET A 231 31.07 -2.12 -40.28
CA MET A 231 31.51 -1.01 -39.43
C MET A 231 31.00 0.35 -39.91
N ASN A 232 31.08 0.63 -41.22
CA ASN A 232 30.67 1.90 -41.80
C ASN A 232 29.15 2.12 -41.66
N VAL A 233 28.37 1.07 -41.90
CA VAL A 233 26.90 1.08 -41.73
C VAL A 233 26.53 1.28 -40.25
N ARG A 234 27.18 0.56 -39.32
CA ARG A 234 26.92 0.71 -37.88
C ARG A 234 27.28 2.12 -37.40
N ARG A 235 28.41 2.69 -37.83
CA ARG A 235 28.79 4.08 -37.55
C ARG A 235 27.75 5.07 -38.08
N GLY A 236 27.29 4.90 -39.33
CA GLY A 236 26.21 5.72 -39.91
C GLY A 236 24.89 5.62 -39.14
N MET A 237 24.50 4.42 -38.70
CA MET A 237 23.32 4.19 -37.86
C MET A 237 23.44 4.89 -36.50
N VAL A 238 24.59 4.78 -35.81
CA VAL A 238 24.86 5.48 -34.55
C VAL A 238 24.79 7.00 -34.73
N ASN A 239 25.52 7.55 -35.71
CA ASN A 239 25.56 9.01 -35.93
C ASN A 239 24.17 9.56 -36.29
N LYS A 240 23.44 8.92 -37.20
CA LYS A 240 22.07 9.32 -37.58
C LYS A 240 21.06 9.09 -36.45
N HIS A 241 21.35 8.23 -35.47
CA HIS A 241 20.51 8.09 -34.28
C HIS A 241 20.82 9.17 -33.26
N GLN A 242 22.09 9.45 -32.98
CA GLN A 242 22.54 10.57 -32.14
C GLN A 242 21.97 11.90 -32.64
N GLN A 243 22.06 12.19 -33.95
CA GLN A 243 21.46 13.40 -34.54
C GLN A 243 19.95 13.52 -34.31
N ARG A 244 19.21 12.39 -34.34
CA ARG A 244 17.77 12.38 -34.04
C ARG A 244 17.50 12.58 -32.56
N ILE A 245 18.31 11.99 -31.68
CA ILE A 245 18.24 12.24 -30.24
C ILE A 245 18.51 13.72 -29.97
N THR A 246 19.64 14.28 -30.42
CA THR A 246 19.98 15.68 -30.17
C THR A 246 18.92 16.64 -30.70
N LYS A 247 18.32 16.35 -31.85
CA LYS A 247 17.22 17.15 -32.39
C LYS A 247 16.00 17.13 -31.44
N VAL A 248 15.52 15.95 -31.03
CA VAL A 248 14.40 15.83 -30.07
C VAL A 248 14.74 16.47 -28.72
N GLU A 249 16.00 16.40 -28.28
CA GLU A 249 16.46 17.03 -27.05
C GLU A 249 16.57 18.56 -27.13
N GLN A 250 16.82 19.11 -28.32
CA GLN A 250 16.81 20.55 -28.57
C GLN A 250 15.37 21.04 -28.64
N GLU A 251 14.54 20.43 -29.50
CA GLU A 251 13.11 20.76 -29.64
C GLU A 251 12.38 20.72 -28.29
N ALA A 252 12.64 19.71 -27.45
CA ALA A 252 12.05 19.65 -26.11
C ALA A 252 12.56 20.75 -25.15
N ARG A 253 13.85 21.12 -25.20
CA ARG A 253 14.38 22.22 -24.37
C ARG A 253 13.82 23.57 -24.81
N ASP A 254 13.77 23.80 -26.11
CA ASP A 254 13.29 25.05 -26.72
C ASP A 254 11.77 25.22 -26.47
N ALA A 255 11.02 24.12 -26.41
CA ALA A 255 9.60 24.10 -26.04
C ALA A 255 9.33 24.00 -24.51
N GLY A 256 10.35 23.93 -23.66
CA GLY A 256 10.20 23.78 -22.20
C GLY A 256 9.71 22.40 -21.71
N VAL A 257 9.70 21.38 -22.57
CA VAL A 257 9.24 20.02 -22.26
C VAL A 257 10.30 19.23 -21.50
N VAL A 258 9.93 18.69 -20.33
CA VAL A 258 10.83 17.90 -19.47
C VAL A 258 10.92 16.45 -19.97
N LEU A 259 12.11 16.03 -20.39
CA LEU A 259 12.38 14.66 -20.85
C LEU A 259 13.01 13.78 -19.76
N ALA A 260 12.58 12.51 -19.67
CA ALA A 260 13.11 11.51 -18.73
C ALA A 260 14.65 11.38 -18.79
N ARG A 261 15.32 11.39 -17.63
CA ARG A 261 16.79 11.45 -17.52
C ARG A 261 17.42 10.10 -17.88
N VAL A 262 18.52 10.13 -18.64
CA VAL A 262 19.25 8.93 -19.09
C VAL A 262 20.65 8.87 -18.49
N ARG A 263 21.24 7.66 -18.41
CA ARG A 263 22.61 7.51 -17.91
C ARG A 263 23.60 8.13 -18.90
N LYS A 264 24.67 8.74 -18.39
CA LYS A 264 25.70 9.37 -19.24
C LYS A 264 26.28 8.33 -20.20
N GLY A 265 26.25 8.59 -21.51
CA GLY A 265 26.78 7.68 -22.55
C GLY A 265 25.78 6.64 -23.09
N GLU A 266 24.63 6.48 -22.43
CA GLU A 266 23.49 5.72 -22.96
C GLU A 266 22.77 6.54 -24.04
N PHE A 267 22.19 5.87 -25.04
CA PHE A 267 21.31 6.49 -26.02
C PHE A 267 19.92 6.67 -25.41
N ARG A 268 19.39 7.89 -25.46
CA ARG A 268 17.97 8.12 -25.11
C ARG A 268 17.08 7.35 -26.08
N LYS A 269 16.21 6.52 -25.51
CA LYS A 269 15.20 5.78 -26.25
C LYS A 269 14.13 6.77 -26.71
N ILE A 270 13.91 6.82 -28.02
CA ILE A 270 12.88 7.63 -28.69
C ILE A 270 12.05 6.68 -29.57
N ASP A 271 10.91 7.11 -30.09
CA ASP A 271 10.02 6.25 -30.90
C ASP A 271 10.75 5.56 -32.05
N ALA A 272 11.69 6.26 -32.67
CA ALA A 272 12.50 5.72 -33.76
C ALA A 272 13.49 4.62 -33.32
N THR A 273 13.79 4.49 -32.02
CA THR A 273 14.53 3.37 -31.41
C THR A 273 13.65 2.12 -31.40
N TYR A 274 12.42 2.24 -30.88
CA TYR A 274 11.44 1.16 -30.78
C TYR A 274 10.94 0.72 -32.16
N ARG A 275 10.47 1.65 -33.01
CA ARG A 275 9.97 1.35 -34.37
C ARG A 275 11.02 0.61 -35.21
N LYS A 276 12.27 1.09 -35.23
CA LYS A 276 13.33 0.58 -36.11
C LYS A 276 14.24 -0.50 -35.51
N ASP A 277 13.98 -0.95 -34.28
CA ASP A 277 14.80 -1.94 -33.54
C ASP A 277 16.31 -1.62 -33.61
N LEU A 278 16.65 -0.39 -33.19
CA LEU A 278 18.04 0.07 -33.26
C LEU A 278 18.92 -0.62 -32.21
N GLU A 279 18.39 -0.88 -31.00
CA GLU A 279 19.16 -1.49 -29.90
C GLU A 279 19.84 -2.81 -30.30
N ARG A 280 19.17 -3.65 -31.09
CA ARG A 280 19.72 -4.92 -31.57
C ARG A 280 20.98 -4.76 -32.43
N ARG A 281 21.13 -3.62 -33.11
CA ARG A 281 22.19 -3.32 -34.11
C ARG A 281 23.31 -2.44 -33.60
N ILE A 282 22.97 -1.46 -32.77
CA ILE A 282 23.91 -0.46 -32.23
C ILE A 282 24.14 -0.56 -30.72
N GLY A 283 23.31 -1.32 -29.99
CA GLY A 283 23.31 -1.39 -28.53
C GLY A 283 22.60 -0.22 -27.87
N SER A 284 22.46 -0.26 -26.54
CA SER A 284 21.98 0.87 -25.72
C SER A 284 23.05 1.93 -25.49
N SER A 285 24.34 1.59 -25.62
CA SER A 285 25.47 2.50 -25.43
C SER A 285 26.70 2.08 -26.24
N VAL A 286 27.67 2.99 -26.39
CA VAL A 286 28.94 2.68 -27.05
C VAL A 286 29.90 2.07 -26.03
N ARG A 287 29.78 0.76 -25.79
CA ARG A 287 30.54 0.00 -24.78
C ARG A 287 32.04 0.30 -24.72
N ALA A 288 32.69 0.56 -25.86
CA ALA A 288 34.11 0.94 -25.89
C ALA A 288 34.39 2.26 -25.16
N ARG A 289 33.52 3.28 -25.33
CA ARG A 289 33.59 4.56 -24.62
C ARG A 289 33.17 4.45 -23.15
N ASP A 290 32.29 3.52 -22.82
CA ASP A 290 31.88 3.28 -21.43
C ASP A 290 32.98 2.55 -20.66
N ALA A 291 33.62 1.55 -21.27
CA ALA A 291 34.82 0.90 -20.73
C ALA A 291 35.98 1.89 -20.57
N GLU A 292 36.22 2.74 -21.57
CA GLU A 292 37.20 3.84 -21.47
C GLU A 292 36.85 4.81 -20.34
N ARG A 293 35.57 5.15 -20.14
CA ARG A 293 35.14 6.02 -19.04
C ARG A 293 35.31 5.34 -17.68
N ALA A 294 35.00 4.05 -17.57
CA ALA A 294 35.22 3.27 -16.35
C ALA A 294 36.72 3.21 -16.01
N ALA A 295 37.58 3.01 -17.01
CA ALA A 295 39.04 3.08 -16.86
C ALA A 295 39.51 4.49 -16.45
N ARG A 296 39.05 5.56 -17.12
CA ARG A 296 39.34 6.95 -16.75
C ARG A 296 38.84 7.32 -15.34
N GLY A 297 37.80 6.66 -14.84
CA GLY A 297 37.34 6.78 -13.45
C GLY A 297 38.41 6.34 -12.43
N ARG A 298 39.31 5.43 -12.84
CA ARG A 298 40.55 5.09 -12.13
C ARG A 298 41.74 5.72 -12.84
N ARG A 299 41.81 7.05 -12.86
CA ARG A 299 42.96 7.80 -13.39
C ARG A 299 44.28 7.18 -12.91
N GLU A 300 45.15 6.87 -13.85
CA GLU A 300 46.50 6.40 -13.58
C GLU A 300 47.27 7.42 -12.72
N ARG A 301 47.73 6.97 -11.55
CA ARG A 301 48.38 7.83 -10.54
C ARG A 301 49.91 7.84 -10.64
N GLY A 302 50.48 7.15 -11.63
CA GLY A 302 51.91 6.87 -11.74
C GLY A 302 52.42 5.94 -10.63
N LEU A 303 53.73 5.67 -10.61
CA LEU A 303 54.37 5.00 -9.48
C LEU A 303 54.40 5.92 -8.25
N ARG A 304 54.10 5.34 -7.08
CA ARG A 304 54.32 6.02 -5.80
C ARG A 304 55.81 5.95 -5.43
N VAL A 305 56.52 7.07 -5.61
CA VAL A 305 57.96 7.17 -5.30
C VAL A 305 58.24 7.36 -3.81
N GLN A 306 57.43 8.16 -3.11
CA GLN A 306 57.65 8.50 -1.70
C GLN A 306 56.86 7.59 -0.74
N SER A 307 57.58 6.98 0.21
CA SER A 307 57.03 6.13 1.27
C SER A 307 56.79 6.89 2.58
N VAL A 308 57.66 7.86 2.91
CA VAL A 308 57.58 8.72 4.11
C VAL A 308 56.80 10.00 3.86
N GLY A 309 56.07 10.47 4.88
CA GLY A 309 55.36 11.73 4.89
C GLY A 309 54.15 11.82 3.96
N ARG A 310 53.56 13.02 3.92
CA ARG A 310 52.48 13.38 3.00
C ARG A 310 52.98 14.46 2.04
N SER A 311 52.99 14.15 0.74
CA SER A 311 53.23 15.15 -0.30
C SER A 311 51.97 16.02 -0.44
N THR A 312 52.10 17.30 -0.15
CA THR A 312 51.03 18.30 -0.21
C THR A 312 51.42 19.44 -1.15
N ARG A 313 50.50 20.39 -1.43
CA ARG A 313 50.83 21.59 -2.21
C ARG A 313 51.98 22.41 -1.59
N ASN A 314 52.13 22.36 -0.27
CA ASN A 314 53.15 23.12 0.47
C ASN A 314 54.48 22.35 0.61
N GLY A 315 54.63 21.22 -0.07
CA GLY A 315 55.81 20.35 0.01
C GLY A 315 55.56 19.06 0.80
N LEU A 316 56.65 18.38 1.15
CA LEU A 316 56.64 17.11 1.88
C LEU A 316 56.51 17.37 3.38
N VAL A 317 55.38 16.99 3.97
CA VAL A 317 55.15 17.09 5.41
C VAL A 317 55.52 15.76 6.07
N LEU A 318 56.56 15.77 6.90
CA LEU A 318 56.97 14.65 7.75
C LEU A 318 56.32 14.79 9.13
N SER A 319 55.77 13.71 9.68
CA SER A 319 55.26 13.70 11.05
C SER A 319 56.40 13.59 12.08
N ARG A 320 56.22 14.11 13.30
CA ARG A 320 57.22 14.00 14.37
C ARG A 320 57.61 12.53 14.64
N ALA A 321 56.61 11.64 14.70
CA ALA A 321 56.82 10.20 14.84
C ALA A 321 57.60 9.57 13.66
N GLU A 322 57.47 10.08 12.44
CA GLU A 322 58.32 9.63 11.31
C GLU A 322 59.76 10.09 11.45
N ILE A 323 59.98 11.34 11.90
CA ILE A 323 61.31 11.90 12.13
C ILE A 323 62.01 11.12 13.26
N GLU A 324 61.33 10.88 14.38
CA GLU A 324 61.82 10.09 15.52
C GLU A 324 62.12 8.63 15.12
N ARG A 325 61.27 8.02 14.27
CA ARG A 325 61.47 6.66 13.75
C ARG A 325 62.68 6.54 12.82
N VAL A 326 62.90 7.54 11.95
CA VAL A 326 63.99 7.50 10.96
C VAL A 326 65.33 7.93 11.57
N ASN A 327 65.34 8.92 12.46
CA ASN A 327 66.57 9.35 13.15
C ASN A 327 67.03 8.33 14.22
N GLY A 328 66.19 7.34 14.53
CA GLY A 328 66.43 6.37 15.60
C GLY A 328 66.15 6.99 16.96
N GLY A 329 65.15 6.46 17.67
CA GLY A 329 64.79 6.93 19.01
C GLY A 329 65.92 6.71 20.02
N SER A 330 66.77 7.71 20.21
CA SER A 330 67.77 7.78 21.29
C SER A 330 67.13 7.99 22.68
N GLY A 331 65.81 8.18 22.73
CA GLY A 331 65.01 8.28 23.95
C GLY A 331 64.38 6.96 24.40
N GLY A 332 65.09 6.23 25.28
CA GLY A 332 64.42 5.50 26.36
C GLY A 332 63.76 4.15 26.06
N ARG A 333 64.50 3.18 25.51
CA ARG A 333 64.23 1.77 25.84
C ARG A 333 64.74 1.51 27.28
N LYS A 334 63.91 1.80 28.29
CA LYS A 334 64.18 1.34 29.66
C LYS A 334 64.19 -0.20 29.65
N ARG A 335 65.30 -0.76 30.13
CA ARG A 335 65.35 -2.12 30.69
C ARG A 335 64.62 -2.13 32.03
#